data_AF-A0AAN8XDP7-F1
#
_entry.id   AF-A0AAN8XDP7-F1
#
_cell.length_a   1.000
_cell.length_b   1.000
_cell.length_c   1.000
_cell.angle_alpha   90.00
_cell.angle_beta   90.00
_cell.angle_gamma   90.00
#
_symmetry.space_group_name_H-M   'P 1'
#
loop_
_entity.id
_entity.type
_entity.pdbx_description
1 polymer ?
#
loop_
_entity_poly.entity_id
_entity_poly.type
_entity_poly.pdbx_seq_one_letter_code
_entity_poly.pdbx_strand_id
1 'polypeptide(L)' 'MIDSGYRMLAPPNTPEEMYQLMLKCWQYEPENRPHFQEIYESVDTIYSPL' A
#
# COMPACT_ATOMS: atom_id res chain seq x y z
N MET A 1 7.36 11.20 -14.06
CA MET A 1 6.10 11.05 -13.28
C MET A 1 6.32 10.16 -12.07
N ILE A 2 6.78 8.92 -12.22
CA ILE A 2 7.13 8.08 -11.05
C ILE A 2 8.38 8.61 -10.32
N ASP A 3 9.39 9.02 -11.09
CA ASP A 3 10.68 9.53 -10.56
C ASP A 3 10.56 10.90 -9.87
N SER A 4 9.47 11.63 -10.11
CA SER A 4 9.15 12.89 -9.41
C SER A 4 8.40 12.66 -8.10
N GLY A 5 8.30 11.41 -7.64
CA GLY A 5 7.62 11.05 -6.39
C GLY A 5 6.08 11.01 -6.48
N TYR A 6 5.49 11.29 -7.64
CA TYR A 6 4.03 11.24 -7.78
C TYR A 6 3.51 9.80 -7.65
N ARG A 7 2.42 9.64 -6.91
CA ARG A 7 1.61 8.42 -6.83
C ARG A 7 0.16 8.77 -7.10
N MET A 8 -0.56 7.84 -7.74
CA MET A 8 -1.98 8.03 -8.02
C MET A 8 -2.75 8.16 -6.71
N LEU A 9 -3.79 9.00 -6.73
CA LEU A 9 -4.71 9.12 -5.62
C LEU A 9 -5.50 7.83 -5.42
N ALA A 10 -5.96 7.62 -4.19
CA ALA A 10 -6.86 6.52 -3.86
C ALA A 10 -8.14 6.57 -4.73
N PRO A 11 -8.60 5.42 -5.28
CA PRO A 11 -9.94 5.33 -5.86
C PRO A 11 -11.04 5.67 -4.83
N PRO A 12 -12.24 6.07 -5.28
CA PRO A 12 -13.38 6.29 -4.38
C PRO A 12 -13.69 5.04 -3.53
N ASN A 13 -14.06 5.25 -2.27
CA ASN A 13 -14.40 4.20 -1.30
C ASN A 13 -13.24 3.24 -0.95
N THR A 14 -11.99 3.64 -1.18
CA THR A 14 -10.82 2.89 -0.72
C THR A 14 -10.59 3.16 0.78
N PRO A 15 -10.45 2.14 1.64
CA PRO A 15 -10.04 2.33 3.03
C PRO A 15 -8.69 3.05 3.09
N GLU A 16 -8.52 3.96 4.06
CA GLU A 16 -7.27 4.73 4.20
C GLU A 16 -6.07 3.80 4.38
N GLU A 17 -6.23 2.75 5.19
CA GLU A 17 -5.22 1.75 5.49
C GLU A 17 -4.79 0.98 4.23
N MET A 18 -5.72 0.72 3.31
CA MET A 18 -5.42 0.10 2.02
C MET A 18 -4.63 1.06 1.13
N TYR A 19 -4.96 2.35 1.14
CA TYR A 19 -4.16 3.33 0.39
C TYR A 19 -2.75 3.49 0.96
N GLN A 20 -2.59 3.48 2.28
CA GLN A 20 -1.27 3.47 2.92
C GLN A 20 -0.46 2.22 2.52
N LEU A 21 -1.10 1.05 2.46
CA LEU A 21 -0.45 -0.17 1.96
C LEU A 21 -0.03 -0.01 0.48
N MET A 22 -0.87 0.56 -0.38
CA MET A 22 -0.50 0.83 -1.78
C MET A 22 0.71 1.76 -1.87
N LEU A 23 0.76 2.83 -1.08
CA LEU A 23 1.91 3.75 -1.03
C LEU A 23 3.19 3.04 -0.55
N LYS A 24 3.09 2.12 0.44
CA LYS A 24 4.22 1.29 0.89
C LYS A 24 4.71 0.37 -0.24
N CYS A 25 3.81 -0.24 -1.00
CA CYS A 25 4.15 -1.06 -2.16
C CYS A 25 4.81 -0.25 -3.29
N TRP A 26 4.46 1.03 -3.43
CA TRP A 26 5.01 1.94 -4.44
C TRP A 26 6.21 2.75 -3.95
N GLN A 27 6.91 2.33 -2.90
CA GLN A 27 8.17 2.95 -2.52
C GLN A 27 9.16 2.91 -3.69
N TYR A 28 9.87 4.03 -3.90
CA TYR A 28 10.79 4.17 -5.02
C TYR A 28 11.92 3.14 -4.90
N GLU A 29 12.60 3.17 -3.76
CA GLU A 29 13.65 2.20 -3.42
C GLU A 29 13.04 0.80 -3.16
N PRO A 30 13.47 -0.23 -3.91
CA PRO A 30 12.94 -1.59 -3.76
C PRO A 30 13.05 -2.16 -2.34
N GLU A 31 14.13 -1.84 -1.62
CA GLU A 31 14.38 -2.28 -0.24
C GLU A 31 13.37 -1.74 0.78
N ASN A 32 12.66 -0.66 0.44
CA ASN A 32 11.62 -0.08 1.31
C ASN A 32 10.24 -0.68 1.04
N ARG A 33 10.09 -1.56 0.04
CA ARG A 33 8.82 -2.20 -0.28
C ARG A 33 8.58 -3.40 0.65
N PRO A 34 7.32 -3.65 1.05
CA PRO A 34 7.01 -4.78 1.91
C PRO A 34 7.18 -6.11 1.15
N HIS A 35 7.52 -7.16 1.88
CA HIS A 35 7.43 -8.51 1.36
C HIS A 35 5.98 -8.98 1.26
N PHE A 36 5.71 -9.97 0.40
CA PHE A 36 4.35 -10.49 0.21
C PHE A 36 3.67 -10.96 1.49
N GLN A 37 4.43 -11.48 2.47
CA GLN A 37 3.89 -11.86 3.76
C GLN A 37 3.30 -10.65 4.51
N GLU A 38 4.03 -9.53 4.60
CA GLU A 38 3.53 -8.30 5.22
C GLU A 38 2.31 -7.73 4.49
N ILE A 39 2.29 -7.83 3.15
CA ILE A 39 1.15 -7.40 2.35
C ILE A 39 -0.09 -8.22 2.71
N TYR A 40 0.05 -9.55 2.75
CA TYR A 40 -1.04 -10.46 3.11
C TYR A 40 -1.60 -10.15 4.50
N GLU A 41 -0.73 -10.05 5.51
CA GLU A 41 -1.12 -9.75 6.89
C GLU A 41 -1.82 -8.39 7.02
N SER A 42 -1.36 -7.38 6.25
CA SER A 42 -2.00 -6.07 6.21
C SER A 42 -3.40 -6.13 5.60
N VAL A 43 -3.57 -6.83 4.48
CA VAL A 43 -4.87 -6.99 3.81
C VAL A 43 -5.86 -7.76 4.69
N ASP A 44 -5.40 -8.83 5.34
CA ASP A 44 -6.20 -9.61 6.28
C ASP A 44 -6.66 -8.75 7.46
N THR A 45 -5.77 -7.95 8.04
CA THR A 45 -6.11 -7.01 9.12
C THR A 45 -7.17 -5.98 8.69
N ILE A 46 -7.09 -5.47 7.46
CA ILE A 46 -8.01 -4.43 6.95
C ILE A 46 -9.43 -4.98 6.74
N TYR A 47 -9.57 -6.20 6.22
CA TYR A 47 -10.87 -6.73 5.79
C TYR A 47 -11.40 -7.89 6.62
N SER A 48 -10.58 -8.48 7.46
CA SER A 48 -10.95 -9.53 8.42
C SER A 48 -10.43 -9.19 9.82
N PRO A 49 -10.77 -8.00 10.36
CA PRO A 49 -10.49 -7.74 11.77
C PRO A 49 -11.32 -8.74 12.58
N LEU A 50 -10.64 -9.58 13.35
CA LEU A 50 -11.27 -10.43 14.36
C LEU A 50 -12.09 -9.60 15.35
#